data_AF-A0A1B0DI53-F1
#
_entry.id   AF-A0A1B0DI53-F1
#
_cell.length_a   1.000
_cell.length_b   1.000
_cell.length_c   1.000
_cell.angle_alpha   90.00
_cell.angle_beta   90.00
_cell.angle_gamma   90.00
#
_symmetry.space_group_name_H-M   'P 1'
#
loop_
_entity.id
_entity.type
_entity.pdbx_description
1 polymer ?
#
loop_
_entity_poly.entity_id
_entity_poly.type
_entity_poly.pdbx_seq_one_letter_code
_entity_poly.pdbx_strand_id
1 'polypeptide(L)'
;MLHQGEVNLQITRLILQELFQNPSECPNNVAESKNWKQISDEGEIEKICEATLAANPKLVAAYRGGKTKVFYAIVGEVAKSTENRANMSIVVEKLKKMLK
;
A
#
# COMPACT_ATOMS: atom_id res chain seq x y z
N MET A 1 7.92 -6.08 14.17
CA MET A 1 6.87 -5.93 13.14
C MET A 1 6.07 -4.62 13.14
N LEU A 2 4.99 -4.39 13.92
CA LEU A 2 4.17 -3.16 13.75
C LEU A 2 4.95 -1.87 14.08
N HIS A 3 5.60 -1.81 15.24
CA HIS A 3 6.45 -0.67 15.63
C HIS A 3 7.69 -0.50 14.74
N GLN A 4 8.11 -1.56 14.04
CA GLN A 4 9.26 -1.52 13.12
C GLN A 4 8.86 -1.15 11.70
N GLY A 5 7.57 -0.94 11.42
CA GLY A 5 7.08 -0.63 10.07
C GLY A 5 7.17 -1.81 9.09
N GLU A 6 7.39 -3.03 9.57
CA GLU A 6 7.43 -4.23 8.72
C GLU A 6 6.04 -4.67 8.28
N VAL A 7 5.01 -4.32 9.04
CA VAL A 7 3.59 -4.59 8.74
C VAL A 7 2.76 -3.38 9.15
N ASN A 8 1.63 -3.16 8.49
CA ASN A 8 0.69 -2.12 8.87
C ASN A 8 -0.44 -2.66 9.76
N LEU A 9 -1.31 -1.76 10.21
CA LEU A 9 -2.42 -2.09 11.11
C LEU A 9 -3.40 -3.11 10.50
N GLN A 10 -3.65 -3.06 9.19
CA GLN A 10 -4.58 -4.00 8.55
C GLN A 10 -3.99 -5.41 8.53
N ILE A 11 -2.73 -5.54 8.09
CA ILE A 11 -2.01 -6.81 8.12
C ILE A 11 -1.88 -7.35 9.55
N THR A 12 -1.63 -6.48 10.53
CA THR A 12 -1.55 -6.87 11.94
C THR A 12 -2.85 -7.55 12.40
N ARG A 13 -4.01 -7.05 11.97
CA ARG A 13 -5.30 -7.69 12.27
C ARG A 13 -5.43 -9.07 11.63
N LEU A 14 -4.94 -9.24 10.40
CA LEU A 14 -4.93 -10.54 9.71
C LEU A 14 -4.02 -11.54 10.43
N ILE A 15 -2.82 -11.12 10.83
CA ILE A 15 -1.90 -11.94 11.62
C ILE A 15 -2.55 -12.35 12.94
N LEU A 16 -3.18 -11.42 13.65
CA LEU A 16 -3.90 -11.73 14.89
C LEU A 16 -5.02 -12.75 14.68
N GLN A 17 -5.73 -12.68 13.55
CA GLN A 17 -6.78 -13.64 13.21
C GLN A 17 -6.21 -15.04 12.93
N GLU A 18 -5.10 -15.14 12.21
CA GLU A 18 -4.41 -16.42 11.97
C GLU A 18 -3.85 -17.01 13.27
N LEU A 19 -3.28 -16.18 14.15
CA LEU A 19 -2.79 -16.60 15.47
C LEU A 19 -3.92 -17.05 16.39
N PHE A 20 -5.12 -16.49 16.24
CA PHE A 20 -6.28 -16.96 17.00
C PHE A 20 -6.66 -18.39 16.61
N GLN A 21 -6.48 -18.76 15.34
CA GLN A 21 -6.69 -20.13 14.86
C GLN A 21 -5.51 -21.05 15.20
N ASN A 22 -4.29 -20.50 15.26
CA ASN A 22 -3.04 -21.22 15.50
C ASN A 22 -2.19 -20.48 16.55
N PRO A 23 -2.50 -20.62 17.86
CA PRO A 23 -1.86 -19.83 18.91
C PRO A 23 -0.38 -20.16 19.16
N SER A 24 0.10 -21.28 18.61
CA SER A 24 1.50 -21.73 18.71
C SER A 24 2.39 -21.16 17.60
N GLU A 25 1.82 -20.51 16.58
CA GLU A 25 2.59 -19.94 15.47
C GLU A 25 3.25 -18.62 15.88
N CYS A 26 4.40 -18.34 15.29
CA CYS A 26 5.06 -17.06 15.48
C CYS A 26 4.46 -16.03 14.52
N PRO A 27 4.06 -14.83 14.97
CA PRO A 27 3.49 -13.80 14.08
C PRO A 27 4.42 -13.42 12.91
N ASN A 28 5.74 -13.58 13.09
CA ASN A 28 6.72 -13.34 12.04
C ASN A 28 6.64 -14.40 10.94
N ASN A 29 6.49 -15.68 11.32
CA ASN A 29 6.34 -16.78 10.38
C ASN A 29 5.04 -16.64 9.58
N VAL A 30 3.94 -16.27 10.24
CA VAL A 30 2.66 -16.00 9.57
C VAL A 30 2.80 -14.89 8.53
N ALA A 31 3.45 -13.78 8.90
CA ALA A 31 3.68 -12.66 8.01
C ALA A 31 4.57 -13.04 6.81
N GLU A 32 5.61 -13.85 7.03
CA GLU A 32 6.51 -14.30 5.96
C GLU A 32 5.85 -15.30 5.02
N SER A 33 5.16 -16.30 5.57
CA SER A 33 4.44 -17.34 4.83
C SER A 33 3.37 -16.76 3.90
N LYS A 34 2.73 -15.66 4.32
CA LYS A 34 1.68 -14.97 3.55
C LYS A 34 2.17 -13.76 2.75
N ASN A 35 3.49 -13.52 2.72
CA ASN A 35 4.11 -12.38 2.03
C ASN A 35 3.52 -11.00 2.45
N TRP A 36 3.17 -10.88 3.72
CA TRP A 36 2.45 -9.73 4.28
C TRP A 36 3.34 -8.57 4.74
N LYS A 37 4.63 -8.61 4.41
CA LYS A 37 5.54 -7.50 4.71
C LYS A 37 5.11 -6.24 3.95
N GLN A 38 5.20 -5.12 4.63
CA GLN A 38 4.90 -3.80 4.10
C GLN A 38 5.97 -3.40 3.09
N ILE A 39 5.54 -3.04 1.89
CA ILE A 39 6.40 -2.48 0.85
C ILE A 39 6.71 -1.04 1.26
N SER A 40 7.95 -0.79 1.66
CA SER A 40 8.43 0.54 2.07
C SER A 40 9.62 1.04 1.24
N ASP A 41 10.09 0.23 0.29
CA ASP A 41 11.14 0.65 -0.64
C ASP A 41 10.60 1.76 -1.56
N GLU A 42 11.24 2.92 -1.53
CA GLU A 42 10.78 4.08 -2.27
C GLU A 42 10.81 3.86 -3.79
N GLY A 43 11.78 3.09 -4.29
CA GLY A 43 11.93 2.79 -5.71
C GLY A 43 10.86 1.83 -6.23
N GLU A 44 10.52 0.82 -5.43
CA GLU A 44 9.42 -0.10 -5.73
C GLU A 44 8.07 0.63 -5.68
N ILE A 45 7.84 1.46 -4.66
CA ILE A 45 6.61 2.27 -4.55
C ILE A 45 6.49 3.24 -5.73
N GLU A 46 7.60 3.86 -6.16
CA GLU A 46 7.62 4.76 -7.31
C GLU A 46 7.17 4.02 -8.59
N LYS A 47 7.75 2.85 -8.87
CA LYS A 47 7.35 2.02 -10.02
C LYS A 47 5.88 1.62 -9.96
N ILE A 48 5.38 1.26 -8.78
CA ILE A 48 3.96 0.92 -8.59
C ILE A 48 3.08 2.14 -8.85
N CYS A 49 3.47 3.32 -8.36
CA CYS A 49 2.77 4.57 -8.63
C CYS A 49 2.74 4.87 -10.14
N GLU A 50 3.88 4.75 -10.83
CA GLU A 50 3.98 4.93 -12.29
C GLU A 50 3.04 3.99 -13.04
N ALA A 51 3.10 2.69 -12.71
CA ALA A 51 2.24 1.67 -13.32
C ALA A 51 0.75 1.96 -13.07
N THR A 52 0.40 2.39 -11.86
CA THR A 52 -0.98 2.72 -11.49
C THR A 52 -1.50 3.93 -12.26
N LEU A 53 -0.67 4.98 -12.40
CA LEU A 53 -0.99 6.18 -13.16
C LEU A 53 -1.15 5.86 -14.66
N ALA A 54 -0.28 5.01 -15.21
CA ALA A 54 -0.35 4.55 -16.59
C ALA A 54 -1.59 3.67 -16.86
N ALA A 55 -1.99 2.84 -15.91
CA ALA A 55 -3.21 2.03 -15.99
C ALA A 55 -4.50 2.87 -15.85
N ASN A 56 -4.41 4.03 -15.20
CA ASN A 56 -5.55 4.89 -14.88
C ASN A 56 -5.47 6.31 -15.49
N PRO A 57 -5.29 6.46 -16.82
CA PRO A 57 -5.10 7.77 -17.44
C PRO A 57 -6.29 8.72 -17.23
N LYS A 58 -7.50 8.17 -17.08
CA LYS A 58 -8.72 8.95 -16.79
C LYS A 58 -8.67 9.62 -15.43
N LEU A 59 -8.15 8.94 -14.40
CA LEU A 59 -8.02 9.51 -13.05
C LEU A 59 -6.95 10.60 -13.04
N VAL A 60 -5.83 10.37 -13.75
CA VAL A 60 -4.76 11.36 -13.91
C VAL A 60 -5.27 12.63 -14.61
N ALA A 61 -5.99 12.47 -15.72
CA ALA A 61 -6.59 13.59 -16.45
C ALA A 61 -7.60 14.36 -15.59
N ALA A 62 -8.43 13.66 -14.82
CA ALA A 62 -9.39 14.31 -13.91
C ALA A 62 -8.70 15.09 -12.79
N TYR A 63 -7.63 14.53 -12.21
CA TYR A 63 -6.82 15.23 -11.20
C TYR A 63 -6.17 16.50 -11.79
N ARG A 64 -5.52 16.38 -12.95
CA ARG A 64 -4.92 17.52 -13.67
C ARG A 64 -5.95 18.55 -14.14
N GLY A 65 -7.18 18.13 -14.40
CA GLY A 65 -8.33 19.00 -14.68
C GLY A 65 -8.91 19.71 -13.45
N GLY A 66 -8.22 19.67 -12.30
CA GLY A 66 -8.61 20.37 -11.07
C GLY A 66 -9.49 19.57 -10.11
N LYS A 67 -9.85 18.32 -10.43
CA LYS A 67 -10.62 17.46 -9.51
C LYS A 67 -9.72 16.80 -8.48
N THR A 68 -9.26 17.58 -7.51
CA THR A 68 -8.36 17.13 -6.42
C THR A 68 -8.90 15.96 -5.60
N LYS A 69 -10.24 15.78 -5.51
CA LYS A 69 -10.86 14.62 -4.86
C LYS A 69 -10.47 13.28 -5.49
N VAL A 70 -10.09 13.27 -6.77
CA VAL A 70 -9.67 12.07 -7.49
C VAL A 70 -8.33 11.54 -6.99
N PHE A 71 -7.54 12.36 -6.29
CA PHE A 71 -6.28 11.94 -5.66
C PHE A 71 -6.47 10.71 -4.77
N TYR A 72 -7.48 10.71 -3.91
CA TYR A 72 -7.75 9.58 -3.01
C TYR A 72 -8.20 8.32 -3.76
N ALA A 73 -8.79 8.46 -4.95
CA ALA A 73 -9.10 7.33 -5.81
C ALA A 73 -7.81 6.72 -6.40
N ILE A 74 -6.85 7.54 -6.81
CA ILE A 74 -5.54 7.08 -7.30
C ILE A 74 -4.77 6.40 -6.16
N VAL A 75 -4.77 6.98 -4.96
CA VAL A 75 -4.17 6.34 -3.77
C VAL A 75 -4.82 4.98 -3.49
N GLY A 76 -6.15 4.89 -3.60
CA GLY A 76 -6.88 3.63 -3.45
C GLY A 76 -6.50 2.57 -4.49
N GLU A 77 -6.27 2.96 -5.74
CA GLU A 77 -5.80 2.06 -6.79
C GLU A 77 -4.38 1.52 -6.51
N VAL A 78 -3.48 2.36 -5.99
CA VAL A 78 -2.15 1.93 -5.54
C VAL A 78 -2.25 0.96 -4.36
N ALA A 79 -3.08 1.27 -3.37
CA ALA A 79 -3.32 0.40 -2.23
C ALA A 79 -3.85 -0.97 -2.69
N LYS A 80 -4.81 -0.99 -3.63
CA LYS A 80 -5.37 -2.23 -4.18
C LYS A 80 -4.32 -3.04 -4.94
N SER A 81 -3.50 -2.40 -5.77
CA SER A 81 -2.45 -3.05 -6.56
C SER A 81 -1.36 -3.69 -5.70
N THR A 82 -1.24 -3.24 -4.45
CA THR A 82 -0.27 -3.75 -3.47
C THR A 82 -0.93 -4.56 -2.36
N GLU A 83 -2.21 -4.90 -2.50
CA GLU A 83 -2.98 -5.64 -1.49
C GLU A 83 -2.95 -4.98 -0.10
N ASN A 84 -2.95 -3.64 -0.09
CA ASN A 84 -2.80 -2.79 1.08
C ASN A 84 -1.47 -2.99 1.80
N ARG A 85 -0.42 -3.45 1.11
CA ARG A 85 0.91 -3.63 1.70
C ARG A 85 1.84 -2.45 1.45
N ALA A 86 1.55 -1.53 0.54
CA ALA A 86 2.41 -0.35 0.38
C ALA A 86 2.37 0.58 1.59
N ASN A 87 3.48 1.25 1.85
CA ASN A 87 3.55 2.32 2.83
C ASN A 87 2.81 3.56 2.30
N MET A 88 1.60 3.78 2.82
CA MET A 88 0.70 4.84 2.34
C MET A 88 1.28 6.25 2.47
N SER A 89 2.14 6.49 3.47
CA SER A 89 2.80 7.79 3.63
C SER A 89 3.72 8.09 2.43
N ILE A 90 4.51 7.10 2.02
CA ILE A 90 5.41 7.22 0.87
C ILE A 90 4.61 7.30 -0.44
N VAL A 91 3.57 6.47 -0.59
CA VAL A 91 2.67 6.51 -1.76
C VAL A 91 2.08 7.91 -1.97
N VAL A 92 1.52 8.49 -0.91
CA VAL A 92 0.92 9.83 -0.97
C VAL A 92 1.96 10.89 -1.33
N GLU A 93 3.17 10.80 -0.79
CA GLU A 93 4.25 11.73 -1.11
C GLU A 93 4.68 11.61 -2.58
N LYS A 94 4.93 10.39 -3.06
CA LYS A 94 5.32 10.11 -4.45
C LYS A 94 4.25 10.55 -5.43
N LEU A 95 2.99 10.16 -5.22
CA LEU A 95 1.88 10.59 -6.08
C LEU A 95 1.72 12.11 -6.11
N LYS A 96 1.87 12.82 -4.98
CA LYS A 96 1.84 14.29 -4.95
C LYS A 96 2.97 14.91 -5.76
N LYS A 97 4.17 14.32 -5.74
CA LYS A 97 5.32 14.76 -6.54
C LYS A 97 5.10 14.52 -8.04
N MET A 98 4.53 13.39 -8.42
CA MET A 98 4.29 12.98 -9.81
C MET A 98 3.09 13.69 -10.48
N LEU A 99 2.10 14.07 -9.66
CA LEU A 99 0.87 14.71 -10.12
C LEU A 99 0.87 16.23 -9.99
N LYS A 100 1.87 16.81 -9.31
CA LYS A 100 2.18 18.24 -9.41
C LYS A 100 2.58 18.60 -10.83
#